data_AF-A0A537YGE1-F1
#
_entry.id   AF-A0A537YGE1-F1
#
_cell.length_a   1.000
_cell.length_b   1.000
_cell.length_c   1.000
_cell.angle_alpha   90.00
_cell.angle_beta   90.00
_cell.angle_gamma   90.00
#
_symmetry.space_group_name_H-M   'P 1'
#
loop_
_entity.id
_entity.type
_entity.pdbx_description
1 polymer ?
#
loop_
_entity_poly.entity_id
_entity_poly.type
_entity_poly.pdbx_seq_one_letter_code
_entity_poly.pdbx_strand_id
1 'polypeptide(L)' 'QIATLSRGDFFGDISALLGELPTADVTATRPLRCAVLSADELDRFLLDYPTVALRMLKALARRMRTQNTWRN' A
#
# COMPACT_ATOMS: atom_id res chain seq x y z
N GLN A 1 -11.47 -12.57 -4.16
CA GLN A 1 -10.79 -11.85 -3.07
C GLN A 1 -9.33 -12.24 -3.07
N ILE A 2 -8.41 -11.28 -3.26
CA ILE A 2 -6.96 -11.55 -3.43
C ILE A 2 -6.11 -11.23 -2.19
N ALA A 3 -6.65 -10.45 -1.24
CA ALA A 3 -6.03 -10.16 0.05
C ALA A 3 -7.10 -9.65 1.05
N THR A 4 -6.81 -9.76 2.35
CA THR A 4 -7.56 -9.09 3.42
C THR A 4 -6.62 -8.15 4.15
N LEU A 5 -7.02 -6.88 4.30
CA LEU A 5 -6.22 -5.85 4.96
C LEU A 5 -6.68 -5.64 6.41
N SER A 6 -5.73 -5.24 7.24
CA SER A 6 -5.88 -5.03 8.67
C SER A 6 -5.39 -3.63 9.06
N ARG A 7 -5.55 -3.28 10.34
CA ARG A 7 -5.11 -1.97 10.84
C ARG A 7 -3.59 -1.84 10.65
N GLY A 8 -3.17 -0.76 9.99
CA GLY A 8 -1.75 -0.47 9.72
C GLY A 8 -1.30 -0.88 8.32
N ASP A 9 -2.12 -1.63 7.59
CA ASP A 9 -1.91 -1.87 6.17
C ASP A 9 -2.30 -0.64 5.34
N PHE A 10 -1.74 -0.55 4.13
CA PHE A 10 -2.03 0.48 3.14
C PHE A 10 -2.38 -0.16 1.79
N PHE A 11 -3.01 0.62 0.91
CA PHE A 11 -3.45 0.21 -0.41
C PHE A 11 -3.47 1.42 -1.36
N GLY A 12 -3.53 1.19 -2.67
CA GLY A 12 -3.39 2.24 -3.68
C GLY A 12 -1.93 2.68 -3.91
N ASP A 13 -1.00 2.02 -3.24
CA ASP A 13 0.45 2.26 -3.26
C ASP A 13 1.05 2.16 -4.66
N ILE A 14 0.70 1.12 -5.42
CA ILE A 14 1.24 0.89 -6.76
C ILE A 14 0.80 2.02 -7.69
N SER A 15 -0.49 2.35 -7.70
CA SER A 15 -1.03 3.45 -8.52
C SER A 15 -0.42 4.80 -8.15
N ALA A 16 -0.29 5.08 -6.84
CA ALA A 16 0.27 6.34 -6.38
C ALA A 16 1.76 6.49 -6.75
N LEU A 17 2.55 5.41 -6.68
CA LEU A 17 3.99 5.43 -6.99
C LEU A 17 4.29 5.38 -8.49
N LEU A 18 3.50 4.65 -9.28
CA LEU A 18 3.79 4.40 -10.70
C LEU A 18 2.95 5.27 -11.65
N GLY A 19 1.92 5.96 -11.14
CA GLY A 19 0.95 6.67 -11.99
C GLY A 19 0.07 5.72 -12.81
N GLU A 20 -0.05 4.46 -12.41
CA GLU A 20 -0.81 3.42 -13.10
C GLU A 20 -2.25 3.29 -12.57
N LEU A 21 -3.16 2.78 -13.40
CA LEU A 21 -4.53 2.50 -12.97
C LEU A 21 -4.56 1.43 -11.85
N PRO A 22 -5.50 1.51 -10.90
CA PRO A 22 -5.68 0.49 -9.89
C PRO A 22 -5.93 -0.89 -10.51
N THR A 23 -5.25 -1.90 -9.99
CA THR A 23 -5.37 -3.29 -10.48
C THR A 23 -6.45 -4.11 -9.77
N ALA A 24 -7.01 -3.58 -8.68
CA ALA A 24 -8.08 -4.21 -7.91
C ALA A 24 -8.85 -3.18 -7.08
N ASP A 25 -10.12 -3.49 -6.79
CA ASP A 25 -10.96 -2.72 -5.88
C ASP A 25 -10.64 -3.02 -4.42
N VAL A 26 -10.87 -2.03 -3.55
CA VAL A 26 -10.78 -2.16 -2.10
C VAL A 26 -12.11 -1.79 -1.47
N THR A 27 -12.76 -2.77 -0.84
CA THR A 27 -14.06 -2.59 -0.18
C THR A 27 -13.92 -2.73 1.33
N ALA A 28 -14.51 -1.80 2.06
CA ALA A 28 -14.62 -1.86 3.51
C ALA A 28 -15.57 -3.00 3.94
N THR A 29 -15.08 -3.95 4.75
CA THR A 29 -15.92 -5.03 5.31
C THR A 29 -16.56 -4.67 6.65
N ARG A 30 -16.13 -3.57 7.26
CA ARG A 30 -16.61 -3.01 8.53
C ARG A 30 -16.29 -1.52 8.58
N PRO A 31 -16.94 -0.70 9.45
CA PRO A 31 -16.55 0.69 9.63
C PRO A 31 -15.06 0.85 9.97
N LEU A 32 -14.38 1.80 9.32
CA LEU A 32 -12.97 2.08 9.50
C LEU A 32 -12.65 3.57 9.29
N ARG A 33 -11.43 3.96 9.67
CA ARG A 33 -10.85 5.27 9.39
C ARG A 33 -9.56 5.08 8.61
N CYS A 34 -9.43 5.77 7.48
CA CYS A 34 -8.21 5.83 6.69
C CYS A 34 -7.54 7.18 6.90
N ALA A 35 -6.23 7.16 7.10
CA ALA A 35 -5.41 8.31 6.77
C ALA A 35 -5.23 8.31 5.24
N VAL A 36 -5.46 9.45 4.61
CA VAL A 36 -5.34 9.61 3.16
C VAL A 36 -4.10 10.45 2.88
N LEU A 37 -3.26 9.96 1.99
CA LEU A 37 -2.14 10.67 1.40
C LEU A 37 -2.35 10.63 -0.11
N SER A 38 -2.41 11.80 -0.74
CA SER A 38 -2.65 11.88 -2.18
C SER A 38 -1.41 11.42 -2.96
N ALA A 39 -1.60 11.04 -4.23
CA ALA A 39 -0.49 10.59 -5.06
C ALA A 39 0.52 11.73 -5.33
N ASP A 40 0.02 12.96 -5.50
CA ASP A 40 0.85 14.16 -5.73
C ASP A 40 1.68 14.55 -4.49
N GLU A 41 1.21 14.23 -3.29
CA GLU A 41 1.96 14.47 -2.05
C GLU A 41 2.90 13.33 -1.66
N LEU A 42 2.73 12.12 -2.22
CA LEU A 42 3.43 10.93 -1.77
C LEU A 42 4.95 11.07 -1.90
N ASP A 43 5.44 11.45 -3.08
CA ASP A 43 6.89 11.56 -3.33
C ASP A 43 7.55 12.56 -2.37
N ARG A 44 6.94 13.75 -2.24
CA ARG A 44 7.38 14.79 -1.31
C ARG A 44 7.43 14.25 0.12
N PHE A 45 6.36 13.59 0.55
CA PHE A 45 6.26 13.03 1.90
C PHE A 45 7.31 11.95 2.17
N LEU A 46 7.57 11.05 1.21
CA LEU A 46 8.58 10.01 1.38
C LEU A 46 10.01 10.58 1.45
N LEU A 47 10.28 11.65 0.71
CA LEU A 47 11.57 12.36 0.77
C LEU A 47 11.75 13.13 2.07
N ASP A 48 10.69 13.78 2.56
CA ASP A 48 10.72 14.54 3.83
C ASP A 48 10.79 13.59 5.05
N TYR A 49 10.24 12.37 4.95
CA TYR A 49 10.20 11.37 6.02
C TYR A 49 10.78 10.01 5.59
N PRO A 50 12.11 9.88 5.42
CA PRO A 50 12.76 8.68 4.87
C PRO A 50 12.58 7.42 5.75
N THR A 51 12.36 7.59 7.05
CA THR A 51 12.03 6.46 7.94
C THR A 51 10.68 5.84 7.60
N VAL A 52 9.72 6.63 7.11
CA VAL A 52 8.43 6.14 6.61
C VAL A 52 8.63 5.40 5.30
N ALA A 53 9.42 5.95 4.37
CA ALA A 53 9.77 5.28 3.12
C ALA A 53 10.38 3.89 3.35
N LEU A 54 11.32 3.78 4.29
CA LEU A 54 11.93 2.49 4.65
C LEU A 54 10.91 1.50 5.23
N ARG A 55 9.94 1.97 6.02
CA ARG A 55 8.87 1.12 6.58
C ARG A 55 7.93 0.63 5.48
N MET A 56 7.58 1.51 4.54
CA MET A 56 6.74 1.19 3.40
C MET A 56 7.43 0.16 2.49
N LEU A 57 8.71 0.35 2.15
CA LEU A 57 9.50 -0.60 1.37
C LEU A 57 9.55 -1.99 2.02
N LYS A 58 9.78 -2.06 3.34
CA LYS A 58 9.76 -3.34 4.09
C LYS A 58 8.39 -4.01 4.05
N ALA A 59 7.30 -3.25 4.09
CA ALA A 59 5.94 -3.78 3.99
C ALA A 59 5.66 -4.35 2.60
N LEU A 60 6.04 -3.63 1.53
CA LEU A 60 5.93 -4.08 0.15
C LEU A 60 6.72 -5.38 -0.09
N ALA A 61 7.97 -5.45 0.39
CA ALA A 61 8.80 -6.65 0.26
C ALA A 61 8.16 -7.88 0.95
N ARG A 62 7.55 -7.68 2.13
CA ARG A 62 6.80 -8.76 2.82
C ARG A 62 5.57 -9.20 2.03
N ARG A 63 4.82 -8.24 1.47
CA ARG A 63 3.63 -8.52 0.64
C ARG A 63 3.99 -9.35 -0.59
N MET A 64 5.06 -8.98 -1.30
CA MET A 64 5.57 -9.74 -2.44
C MET A 64 5.97 -11.16 -2.03
N ARG A 65 6.66 -11.33 -0.90
CA ARG A 65 7.02 -12.66 -0.39
C ARG A 65 5.80 -13.53 -0.16
N THR A 66 4.77 -12.99 0.51
CA THR A 66 3.54 -13.74 0.78
C THR A 66 2.80 -14.08 -0.51
N GLN A 67 2.69 -13.17 -1.48
CA GLN A 67 2.03 -13.45 -2.75
C GLN A 67 2.78 -14.49 -3.59
N ASN A 68 4.11 -14.49 -3.56
CA ASN A 68 4.91 -15.45 -4.32
C ASN A 68 4.86 -16.85 -3.71
N THR A 69 4.69 -16.98 -2.39
CA THR A 69 4.50 -18.29 -1.73
C THR A 69 3.15 -18.94 -1.98
N TRP A 70 2.14 -18.21 -2.48
CA TRP A 70 0.85 -18.79 -2.89
C TRP A 70 0.86 -19.35 -4.32
N ARG A 71 1.91 -19.06 -5.09
CA ARG A 71 1.99 -19.37 -6.53
C ARG A 71 2.95 -20.52 -6.86
N ASN A 72 3.43 -21.23 -5.83
CA ASN A 72 4.31 -22.39 -5.88
C ASN A 72 3.70 -23.52 -5.04
#